data_AF-A0A5P8LU23-F1
#
_entry.id   AF-A0A5P8LU23-F1
#
_cell.length_a   1.000
_cell.length_b   1.000
_cell.length_c   1.000
_cell.angle_alpha   90.00
_cell.angle_beta   90.00
_cell.angle_gamma   90.00
#
_symmetry.space_group_name_H-M   'P 1'
#
loop_
_entity.id
_entity.type
_entity.pdbx_description
1 polymer ?
#
loop_
_entity_poly.entity_id
_entity_poly.type
_entity_poly.pdbx_seq_one_letter_code
_entity_poly.pdbx_strand_id
1 'polypeptide(L)'
;MTGIDRSPTRTGSALAVLAALVALAAVGAFSWIALAVGGVGVGLVLAGVALARHDAVSTGAAALFVGVLAAGVQGAPVTALLVGAVATVLAWDSAGTAIDLGAQLGRSATTVRIELVHAGGTALVGGLAAAIGWSTYQLGLGSQSLTVPVFLLVAALCLAGALAARGR
;
A
#
# COMPACT_ATOMS: atom_id res chain seq x y z
N MET A 1 -3.51 -19.39 -33.21
CA MET A 1 -3.24 -18.12 -32.51
C MET A 1 -3.09 -18.43 -31.02
N THR A 2 -1.88 -18.51 -30.50
CA THR A 2 -1.65 -18.67 -29.06
C THR A 2 -1.97 -17.33 -28.40
N GLY A 3 -3.17 -17.22 -27.81
CA GLY A 3 -3.58 -16.01 -27.11
C GLY A 3 -2.63 -15.75 -25.93
N ILE A 4 -2.04 -14.55 -25.89
CA ILE A 4 -1.25 -14.11 -24.73
C ILE A 4 -2.21 -14.00 -23.55
N ASP A 5 -1.94 -14.75 -22.49
CA ASP A 5 -2.70 -14.67 -21.23
C ASP A 5 -2.42 -13.31 -20.58
N ARG A 6 -3.39 -12.38 -20.67
CA ARG A 6 -3.28 -11.01 -20.13
C ARG A 6 -3.67 -10.88 -18.66
N SER A 7 -3.75 -11.99 -17.95
CA SER A 7 -4.03 -11.96 -16.52
C SER A 7 -2.80 -11.46 -15.71
N PRO A 8 -3.01 -10.91 -14.51
CA PRO A 8 -1.92 -10.36 -13.70
C PRO A 8 -0.83 -11.39 -13.38
N THR A 9 0.40 -10.91 -13.21
CA THR A 9 1.56 -11.77 -12.94
C THR A 9 1.45 -12.44 -11.57
N ARG A 10 1.91 -13.70 -11.47
CA ARG A 10 1.76 -14.49 -10.22
C ARG A 10 2.59 -13.92 -9.07
N THR A 11 3.81 -13.49 -9.35
CA THR A 11 4.76 -13.03 -8.33
C THR A 11 4.27 -11.70 -7.73
N GLY A 12 3.95 -10.71 -8.55
CA GLY A 12 3.41 -9.42 -8.09
C GLY A 12 2.06 -9.57 -7.38
N SER A 13 1.19 -10.48 -7.86
CA SER A 13 -0.06 -10.82 -7.17
C SER A 13 0.19 -11.39 -5.77
N ALA A 14 1.14 -12.32 -5.64
CA ALA A 14 1.50 -12.92 -4.35
C ALA A 14 2.10 -11.88 -3.40
N LEU A 15 3.03 -11.04 -3.88
CA LEU A 15 3.63 -9.95 -3.10
C LEU A 15 2.56 -8.96 -2.62
N ALA A 16 1.62 -8.59 -3.49
CA ALA A 16 0.54 -7.69 -3.15
C ALA A 16 -0.33 -8.22 -2.00
N VAL A 17 -0.76 -9.48 -2.12
CA VAL A 17 -1.62 -10.13 -1.12
C VAL A 17 -0.87 -10.33 0.20
N LEU A 18 0.38 -10.79 0.14
CA LEU A 18 1.21 -10.94 1.34
C LEU A 18 1.40 -9.60 2.05
N ALA A 19 1.71 -8.53 1.32
CA ALA A 19 1.86 -7.19 1.88
C ALA A 19 0.53 -6.67 2.49
N ALA A 20 -0.61 -6.92 1.84
CA ALA A 20 -1.93 -6.56 2.38
C ALA A 20 -2.22 -7.31 3.70
N LEU A 21 -1.88 -8.59 3.77
CA LEU A 21 -2.02 -9.39 5.00
C LEU A 21 -1.07 -8.91 6.10
N VAL A 22 0.17 -8.54 5.77
CA VAL A 22 1.11 -7.94 6.72
C VAL A 22 0.57 -6.62 7.26
N ALA A 23 -0.01 -5.77 6.39
CA ALA A 23 -0.63 -4.52 6.80
C ALA A 23 -1.76 -4.77 7.81
N LEU A 24 -2.67 -5.70 7.51
CA LEU A 24 -3.75 -6.09 8.43
C LEU A 24 -3.22 -6.67 9.73
N ALA A 25 -2.26 -7.60 9.68
CA ALA A 25 -1.69 -8.24 10.86
C ALA A 25 -0.98 -7.24 11.79
N ALA A 26 -0.30 -6.24 11.21
CA ALA A 26 0.41 -5.22 11.97
C ALA A 26 -0.52 -4.40 12.87
N VAL A 27 -1.74 -4.08 12.41
CA VAL A 27 -2.64 -3.15 13.12
C VAL A 27 -3.95 -3.76 13.62
N GLY A 28 -4.36 -4.91 13.09
CA GLY A 28 -5.68 -5.50 13.32
C GLY A 28 -5.93 -5.92 14.77
N ALA A 29 -4.89 -6.28 15.51
CA ALA A 29 -5.02 -6.66 16.92
C ALA A 29 -5.34 -5.46 17.84
N PHE A 30 -5.13 -4.23 17.38
CA PHE A 30 -5.28 -3.03 18.21
C PHE A 30 -6.65 -2.35 18.07
N SER A 31 -7.45 -2.71 17.06
CA SER A 31 -8.74 -2.09 16.82
C SER A 31 -9.66 -2.99 16.01
N TRP A 32 -10.87 -3.22 16.51
CA TRP A 32 -11.89 -3.99 15.77
C TRP A 32 -12.26 -3.29 14.45
N ILE A 33 -12.22 -1.96 14.40
CA ILE A 33 -12.42 -1.17 13.17
C ILE A 33 -11.28 -1.43 12.21
N ALA A 34 -10.03 -1.42 12.70
CA ALA A 34 -8.86 -1.73 11.87
C ALA A 34 -8.94 -3.16 11.31
N LEU A 35 -9.38 -4.12 12.12
CA LEU A 35 -9.57 -5.50 11.70
C LEU A 35 -10.67 -5.61 10.62
N ALA A 36 -11.82 -4.98 10.83
CA ALA A 36 -12.95 -5.05 9.90
C ALA A 36 -12.65 -4.33 8.58
N VAL A 37 -12.22 -3.06 8.65
CA VAL A 37 -11.93 -2.25 7.47
C VAL A 37 -10.69 -2.77 6.75
N GLY A 38 -9.65 -3.17 7.49
CA GLY A 38 -8.46 -3.79 6.91
C GLY A 38 -8.77 -5.14 6.26
N GLY A 39 -9.65 -5.95 6.86
CA GLY A 39 -10.13 -7.20 6.26
C GLY A 39 -10.87 -6.98 4.93
N VAL A 40 -11.75 -5.97 4.88
CA VAL A 40 -12.38 -5.52 3.62
C VAL A 40 -11.31 -5.06 2.62
N GLY A 41 -10.30 -4.31 3.08
CA GLY A 41 -9.17 -3.88 2.26
C GLY A 41 -8.40 -5.03 1.62
N VAL A 42 -8.05 -6.07 2.40
CA VAL A 42 -7.43 -7.30 1.88
C VAL A 42 -8.31 -7.96 0.82
N GLY A 43 -9.63 -8.08 1.09
CA GLY A 43 -10.59 -8.65 0.14
C GLY A 43 -10.66 -7.88 -1.17
N LEU A 44 -10.64 -6.55 -1.12
CA LEU A 44 -10.66 -5.68 -2.29
C LEU A 44 -9.35 -5.72 -3.08
N VAL A 45 -8.19 -5.80 -2.42
CA VAL A 45 -6.90 -6.00 -3.10
C VAL A 45 -6.89 -7.36 -3.80
N LEU A 46 -7.31 -8.43 -3.12
CA LEU A 46 -7.43 -9.77 -3.68
C LEU A 46 -8.34 -9.79 -4.92
N ALA A 47 -9.54 -9.22 -4.79
CA ALA A 47 -10.50 -9.15 -5.89
C ALA A 47 -9.97 -8.26 -7.04
N GLY A 48 -9.34 -7.13 -6.71
CA GLY A 48 -8.78 -6.20 -7.69
C GLY A 48 -7.65 -6.83 -8.51
N VAL A 49 -6.76 -7.59 -7.87
CA VAL A 49 -5.74 -8.35 -8.58
C VAL A 49 -6.39 -9.47 -9.39
N ALA A 50 -7.26 -10.30 -8.80
CA ALA A 50 -7.89 -11.42 -9.50
C ALA A 50 -8.69 -10.99 -10.75
N LEU A 51 -9.32 -9.82 -10.70
CA LEU A 51 -10.14 -9.25 -11.77
C LEU A 51 -9.38 -8.24 -12.65
N ALA A 52 -8.09 -8.00 -12.40
CA ALA A 52 -7.27 -6.99 -13.09
C ALA A 52 -7.88 -5.56 -13.06
N ARG A 53 -8.42 -5.14 -11.91
CA ARG A 53 -9.08 -3.85 -11.71
C ARG A 53 -8.27 -2.93 -10.78
N HIS A 54 -7.63 -1.91 -11.34
CA HIS A 54 -6.90 -0.90 -10.56
C HIS A 54 -7.77 -0.15 -9.54
N ASP A 55 -9.04 0.09 -9.87
CA ASP A 55 -9.94 0.81 -8.97
C ASP A 55 -10.18 0.02 -7.69
N ALA A 56 -10.44 -1.29 -7.81
CA ALA A 56 -10.63 -2.16 -6.66
C ALA A 56 -9.36 -2.28 -5.80
N VAL A 57 -8.18 -2.39 -6.43
CA VAL A 57 -6.89 -2.37 -5.72
C VAL A 57 -6.70 -1.06 -4.95
N SER A 58 -7.04 0.08 -5.58
CA SER A 58 -6.87 1.40 -4.96
C SER A 58 -7.84 1.62 -3.81
N THR A 59 -9.10 1.19 -3.95
CA THR A 59 -10.08 1.21 -2.85
C THR A 59 -9.66 0.27 -1.73
N GLY A 60 -9.13 -0.91 -2.05
CA GLY A 60 -8.63 -1.86 -1.06
C GLY A 60 -7.43 -1.32 -0.27
N ALA A 61 -6.46 -0.71 -0.95
CA ALA A 61 -5.33 -0.05 -0.32
C ALA A 61 -5.77 1.14 0.56
N ALA A 62 -6.74 1.93 0.09
CA ALA A 62 -7.31 3.00 0.90
C ALA A 62 -7.97 2.46 2.17
N ALA A 63 -8.73 1.36 2.08
CA ALA A 63 -9.34 0.71 3.23
C ALA A 63 -8.29 0.17 4.22
N LEU A 64 -7.21 -0.47 3.72
CA LEU A 64 -6.08 -0.89 4.56
C LEU A 64 -5.47 0.31 5.31
N PHE A 65 -5.24 1.43 4.62
CA PHE A 65 -4.70 2.64 5.24
C PHE A 65 -5.66 3.24 6.28
N VAL A 66 -6.96 3.27 6.00
CA VAL A 66 -7.98 3.67 6.99
C VAL A 66 -7.93 2.77 8.22
N GLY A 67 -7.70 1.47 8.04
CA GLY A 67 -7.47 0.54 9.16
C GLY A 67 -6.25 0.92 10.00
N VAL A 68 -5.14 1.29 9.36
CA VAL A 68 -3.94 1.80 10.06
C VAL A 68 -4.27 3.04 10.88
N LEU A 69 -4.97 4.00 10.30
CA LEU A 69 -5.38 5.22 11.02
C LEU A 69 -6.31 4.91 12.21
N ALA A 70 -7.28 4.01 12.03
CA ALA A 70 -8.19 3.59 13.08
C ALA A 70 -7.48 2.90 14.25
N ALA A 71 -6.43 2.12 13.97
CA ALA A 71 -5.59 1.55 15.01
C ALA A 71 -4.77 2.63 15.74
N GLY A 72 -4.29 3.64 15.04
CA GLY A 72 -3.56 4.76 15.63
C GLY A 72 -4.42 5.56 16.61
N VAL A 73 -5.69 5.82 16.27
CA VAL A 73 -6.65 6.46 17.18
C VAL A 73 -6.86 5.64 18.46
N GLN A 74 -6.79 4.31 18.35
CA GLN A 74 -6.93 3.38 19.48
C GLN A 74 -5.62 3.13 20.24
N GLY A 75 -4.57 3.91 19.96
CA GLY A 75 -3.30 3.84 20.69
C GLY A 75 -2.37 2.70 20.26
N ALA A 76 -2.51 2.20 19.03
CA ALA A 76 -1.54 1.25 18.49
C ALA A 76 -0.12 1.84 18.49
N PRO A 77 0.91 1.03 18.79
CA PRO A 77 2.29 1.50 18.83
C PRO A 77 2.70 2.05 17.46
N VAL A 78 3.43 3.16 17.44
CA VAL A 78 3.81 3.85 16.20
C VAL A 78 4.60 2.92 15.25
N THR A 79 5.34 1.93 15.77
CA THR A 79 6.07 0.95 14.95
C THR A 79 5.11 0.07 14.15
N ALA A 80 4.01 -0.37 14.77
CA ALA A 80 2.96 -1.12 14.09
C ALA A 80 2.26 -0.28 13.01
N LEU A 81 2.03 1.01 13.28
CA LEU A 81 1.46 1.93 12.30
C LEU A 81 2.36 2.12 11.08
N LEU A 82 3.67 2.29 11.30
CA LEU A 82 4.64 2.43 10.22
C LEU A 82 4.75 1.16 9.38
N VAL A 83 4.82 -0.01 10.02
CA VAL A 83 4.82 -1.31 9.32
C VAL A 83 3.53 -1.45 8.49
N GLY A 84 2.38 -1.14 9.08
CA GLY A 84 1.09 -1.19 8.40
C GLY A 84 1.02 -0.27 7.18
N ALA A 85 1.51 0.98 7.32
CA ALA A 85 1.53 1.95 6.23
C ALA A 85 2.46 1.53 5.09
N VAL A 86 3.70 1.10 5.38
CA VAL A 86 4.65 0.64 4.37
C VAL A 86 4.13 -0.61 3.66
N ALA A 87 3.58 -1.56 4.40
CA ALA A 87 2.98 -2.77 3.83
C ALA A 87 1.77 -2.45 2.95
N THR A 88 0.96 -1.44 3.30
CA THR A 88 -0.15 -0.97 2.46
C THR A 88 0.35 -0.40 1.13
N VAL A 89 1.39 0.43 1.14
CA VAL A 89 1.99 0.98 -0.09
C VAL A 89 2.56 -0.14 -0.96
N LEU A 90 3.28 -1.09 -0.34
CA LEU A 90 3.84 -2.24 -1.04
C LEU A 90 2.75 -3.11 -1.67
N ALA A 91 1.62 -3.30 -0.99
CA ALA A 91 0.48 -4.04 -1.52
C ALA A 91 -0.11 -3.37 -2.76
N TRP A 92 -0.33 -2.05 -2.69
CA TRP A 92 -0.88 -1.26 -3.78
C TRP A 92 0.02 -1.22 -5.01
N ASP A 93 1.31 -0.93 -4.81
CA ASP A 93 2.32 -0.85 -5.88
C ASP A 93 2.55 -2.22 -6.55
N SER A 94 2.69 -3.28 -5.75
CA SER A 94 2.88 -4.64 -6.29
C SER A 94 1.65 -5.12 -7.08
N ALA A 95 0.44 -4.77 -6.62
CA ALA A 95 -0.79 -5.11 -7.33
C ALA A 95 -0.92 -4.36 -8.66
N GLY A 96 -0.62 -3.05 -8.67
CA GLY A 96 -0.60 -2.26 -9.90
C GLY A 96 0.40 -2.81 -10.91
N THR A 97 1.63 -3.04 -10.46
CA THR A 97 2.71 -3.64 -11.28
C THR A 97 2.31 -5.00 -11.84
N ALA A 98 1.67 -5.86 -11.04
CA ALA A 98 1.20 -7.17 -11.50
C ALA A 98 0.16 -7.09 -12.62
N ILE A 99 -0.78 -6.13 -12.52
CA ILE A 99 -1.82 -5.90 -13.53
C ILE A 99 -1.19 -5.36 -14.80
N ASP A 100 -0.33 -4.35 -14.71
CA ASP A 100 0.31 -3.71 -15.86
C ASP A 100 1.22 -4.68 -16.61
N LEU A 101 2.09 -5.41 -15.90
CA LEU A 101 2.98 -6.40 -16.52
C LEU A 101 2.20 -7.57 -17.12
N GLY A 102 1.12 -8.02 -16.45
CA GLY A 102 0.23 -9.05 -16.99
C GLY A 102 -0.42 -8.62 -18.29
N ALA A 103 -0.87 -7.36 -18.38
CA ALA A 103 -1.48 -6.81 -19.58
C ALA A 103 -0.47 -6.61 -20.73
N GLN A 104 0.75 -6.17 -20.43
CA GLN A 104 1.77 -5.81 -21.44
C GLN A 104 2.62 -6.99 -21.91
N LEU A 105 3.06 -7.85 -20.99
CA LEU A 105 4.02 -8.93 -21.26
C LEU A 105 3.37 -10.31 -21.23
N GLY A 106 2.18 -10.42 -20.65
CA GLY A 106 1.48 -11.68 -20.45
C GLY A 106 1.97 -12.43 -19.20
N ARG A 107 1.07 -13.18 -18.57
CA ARG A 107 1.31 -13.88 -17.30
C ARG A 107 2.50 -14.85 -17.33
N SER A 108 2.82 -15.43 -18.48
CA SER A 108 3.90 -16.41 -18.65
C SER A 108 5.28 -15.79 -18.88
N ALA A 109 5.38 -14.47 -19.04
CA ALA A 109 6.66 -13.80 -19.17
C ALA A 109 7.47 -13.89 -17.87
N THR A 110 8.78 -14.09 -17.98
CA THR A 110 9.68 -14.13 -16.82
C THR A 110 9.97 -12.72 -16.33
N THR A 111 9.09 -12.17 -15.49
CA THR A 111 9.18 -10.81 -14.90
C THR A 111 9.62 -10.80 -13.44
N VAL A 112 9.94 -11.97 -12.86
CA VAL A 112 10.24 -12.13 -11.42
C VAL A 112 11.32 -11.17 -10.94
N ARG A 113 12.44 -11.06 -11.66
CA ARG A 113 13.57 -10.22 -11.24
C ARG A 113 13.19 -8.74 -11.20
N ILE A 114 12.47 -8.25 -12.21
CA ILE A 114 12.07 -6.83 -12.26
C ILE A 114 11.05 -6.52 -11.19
N GLU A 115 10.09 -7.42 -10.96
CA GLU A 115 9.07 -7.27 -9.91
C GLU A 115 9.72 -7.23 -8.52
N LEU A 116 10.69 -8.11 -8.23
CA LEU A 116 11.39 -8.11 -6.95
C LEU A 116 12.24 -6.85 -6.72
N VAL A 117 12.90 -6.34 -7.77
CA VAL A 117 13.69 -5.10 -7.67
C VAL A 117 12.77 -3.91 -7.43
N HIS A 118 11.64 -3.84 -8.14
CA HIS A 118 10.66 -2.77 -7.97
C HIS A 118 10.03 -2.80 -6.57
N ALA A 119 9.54 -3.98 -6.14
CA ALA A 119 9.00 -4.17 -4.80
C ALA A 119 10.04 -3.88 -3.70
N GLY A 120 11.29 -4.29 -3.91
CA GLY A 120 12.41 -3.98 -3.03
C GLY A 120 12.70 -2.48 -2.95
N GLY A 121 12.66 -1.77 -4.09
CA GLY A 121 12.76 -0.31 -4.14
C GLY A 121 11.64 0.37 -3.37
N THR A 122 10.40 -0.08 -3.56
CA THR A 122 9.23 0.42 -2.83
C THR A 122 9.35 0.18 -1.32
N ALA A 123 9.80 -1.01 -0.91
CA ALA A 123 10.03 -1.33 0.49
C ALA A 123 11.17 -0.49 1.11
N LEU A 124 12.26 -0.25 0.37
CA LEU A 124 13.37 0.59 0.81
C LEU A 124 12.94 2.05 0.98
N VAL A 125 12.24 2.62 -0.01
CA VAL A 125 11.74 4.00 0.05
C VAL A 125 10.73 4.16 1.19
N GLY A 126 9.78 3.23 1.31
CA GLY A 126 8.81 3.21 2.40
C GLY A 126 9.47 3.07 3.77
N GLY A 127 10.47 2.18 3.89
CA GLY A 127 11.23 1.97 5.11
C GLY A 127 12.06 3.19 5.52
N LEU A 128 12.71 3.85 4.57
CA LEU A 128 13.45 5.10 4.82
C LEU A 128 12.51 6.23 5.23
N ALA A 129 11.37 6.39 4.55
CA ALA A 129 10.36 7.37 4.92
C ALA A 129 9.82 7.11 6.34
N ALA A 130 9.55 5.85 6.68
CA ALA A 130 9.13 5.44 8.01
C ALA A 130 10.21 5.71 9.07
N ALA A 131 11.48 5.40 8.78
CA ALA A 131 12.59 5.64 9.69
C ALA A 131 12.82 7.14 9.95
N ILE A 132 12.72 7.97 8.91
CA ILE A 132 12.81 9.43 9.01
C ILE A 132 11.64 9.94 9.86
N GLY A 133 10.40 9.53 9.54
CA GLY A 133 9.21 9.92 10.30
C GLY A 133 9.27 9.51 11.76
N TRP A 134 9.71 8.29 12.06
CA TRP A 134 9.96 7.80 13.42
C TRP A 134 11.00 8.64 14.15
N SER A 135 12.11 8.96 13.48
CA SER A 135 13.19 9.77 14.07
C SER A 135 12.69 11.17 14.42
N THR A 136 11.93 11.81 13.52
CA THR A 136 11.30 13.11 13.78
C THR A 136 10.30 13.04 14.94
N TYR A 137 9.51 11.97 15.01
CA TYR A 137 8.58 11.74 16.12
C TYR A 137 9.33 11.62 17.47
N GLN A 138 10.41 10.84 17.53
CA GLN A 138 11.21 10.63 18.75
C GLN A 138 11.95 11.89 19.21
N LEU A 139 12.40 12.72 18.28
CA LEU A 139 13.14 13.95 18.60
C LEU A 139 12.27 15.05 19.21
N GLY A 140 10.94 14.86 19.29
CA GLY A 140 10.07 15.71 20.10
C GLY A 140 10.14 17.19 19.74
N LEU A 141 10.04 17.54 18.45
CA LEU A 141 9.89 18.93 17.99
C LEU A 141 8.51 19.54 18.34
N GLY A 142 8.14 19.47 19.62
CA GLY A 142 7.07 20.24 20.27
C GLY A 142 5.70 19.56 20.40
N SER A 143 5.06 19.78 21.55
CA SER A 143 3.65 19.45 21.88
C SER A 143 2.61 20.21 21.03
N GLN A 144 3.06 20.97 20.03
CA GLN A 144 2.27 21.51 18.92
C GLN A 144 3.14 21.47 17.65
N SER A 145 3.46 20.28 17.15
CA SER A 145 4.28 20.16 15.96
C SER A 145 3.47 20.55 14.71
N LEU A 146 3.67 21.78 14.22
CA LEU A 146 3.14 22.29 12.93
C LEU A 146 3.58 21.43 11.73
N THR A 147 4.61 20.60 11.91
CA THR A 147 5.14 19.66 10.92
C THR A 147 4.08 18.66 10.46
N VAL A 148 3.27 18.12 11.38
CA VAL A 148 2.25 17.10 11.05
C VAL A 148 1.16 17.65 10.11
N PRO A 149 0.49 18.78 10.41
CA PRO A 149 -0.49 19.35 9.49
C PRO A 149 0.14 19.82 8.18
N VAL A 150 1.39 20.32 8.18
CA VAL A 150 2.09 20.73 6.95
C VAL A 150 2.38 19.52 6.04
N PHE A 151 2.89 18.42 6.58
CA PHE A 151 3.11 17.21 5.79
C PHE A 151 1.81 16.56 5.33
N LEU A 152 0.73 16.63 6.13
CA LEU A 152 -0.62 16.23 5.69
C LEU A 152 -1.11 17.09 4.53
N LEU A 153 -0.87 18.40 4.57
CA LEU A 153 -1.18 19.33 3.48
C LEU A 153 -0.40 18.99 2.22
N VAL A 154 0.90 18.73 2.34
CA VAL A 154 1.75 18.30 1.22
C VAL A 154 1.25 16.99 0.64
N ALA A 155 0.97 15.99 1.48
CA ALA A 155 0.44 14.70 1.04
C ALA A 155 -0.92 14.86 0.33
N ALA A 156 -1.83 15.68 0.87
CA ALA A 156 -3.11 15.98 0.25
C ALA A 156 -2.96 16.69 -1.10
N LEU A 157 -2.04 17.64 -1.22
CA LEU A 157 -1.73 18.34 -2.47
C LEU A 157 -1.14 17.37 -3.51
N CYS A 158 -0.23 16.49 -3.12
CA CYS A 158 0.30 15.44 -4.00
C CYS A 158 -0.81 14.50 -4.48
N LEU A 159 -1.71 14.07 -3.58
CA LEU A 159 -2.84 13.21 -3.92
C LEU A 159 -3.79 13.90 -4.91
N ALA A 160 -4.15 15.16 -4.64
CA ALA A 160 -4.98 15.96 -5.52
C ALA A 160 -4.34 16.16 -6.89
N GLY A 161 -3.03 16.43 -6.93
CA GLY A 161 -2.26 16.54 -8.17
C GLY A 161 -2.26 15.24 -8.97
N ALA A 162 -2.06 14.09 -8.31
CA ALA A 162 -2.11 12.79 -8.96
C ALA A 162 -3.50 12.47 -9.53
N LEU A 163 -4.57 12.79 -8.80
CA LEU A 163 -5.95 12.63 -9.27
C LEU A 163 -6.28 13.56 -10.45
N ALA A 164 -5.84 14.82 -10.38
CA ALA A 164 -6.04 15.79 -11.45
C ALA A 164 -5.27 15.42 -12.73
N ALA A 165 -4.08 14.82 -12.59
CA ALA A 165 -3.29 14.34 -13.71
C ALA A 165 -3.89 13.08 -14.36
N ARG A 166 -4.73 12.32 -13.66
CA ARG A 166 -5.38 11.09 -14.14
C ARG A 166 -6.64 11.35 -14.98
N GLY A 167 -7.22 12.55 -14.88
CA GLY A 167 -8.41 12.97 -15.61
C GLY A 167 -8.13 13.76 -16.91
N ARG A 168 -6.86 13.94 -17.27
CA ARG A 168 -6.41 14.52 -18.55
C ARG A 168 -5.79 13.44 -19.41
#